data_AF-A0A0H3A9D1-F1
#
_entry.id   AF-A0A0H3A9D1-F1
#
_cell.length_a   1.000
_cell.length_b   1.000
_cell.length_c   1.000
_cell.angle_alpha   90.00
_cell.angle_beta   90.00
_cell.angle_gamma   90.00
#
_symmetry.space_group_name_H-M   'P 1'
#
loop_
_entity.id
_entity.type
_entity.pdbx_description
1 polymer ?
#
loop_
_entity_poly.entity_id
_entity_poly.type
_entity_poly.pdbx_seq_one_letter_code
_entity_poly.pdbx_strand_id
1 'polypeptide(L)'
;MKHFLHKTPVQGEHVIYFLYHNEEAPMPVQWTDPLELLGDISRLDLDASQMDELRAIIAEEVRAEGAETVWNGRAFRKNIIHSFGHVM
;
A
#
# COMPACT_ATOMS: atom_id res chain seq x y z
N MET A 1 3.30 -22.04 -8.17
CA MET A 1 3.00 -21.66 -9.57
C MET A 1 1.95 -20.56 -9.55
N LYS A 2 2.33 -19.31 -9.86
CA LYS A 2 1.40 -18.17 -9.87
C LYS A 2 0.76 -18.08 -11.26
N HIS A 3 -0.53 -18.42 -11.36
CA HIS A 3 -1.33 -18.11 -12.54
C HIS A 3 -1.65 -16.61 -12.49
N PHE A 4 -0.82 -15.78 -13.11
CA PHE A 4 -1.21 -14.42 -13.42
C PHE A 4 -2.26 -14.50 -14.53
N LEU A 5 -3.40 -13.82 -14.32
CA LEU A 5 -4.48 -13.76 -15.29
C LEU A 5 -3.96 -13.12 -16.58
N HIS A 6 -3.63 -13.94 -17.58
CA HIS A 6 -3.33 -13.48 -18.92
C HIS A 6 -4.62 -13.02 -19.59
N LYS A 7 -5.02 -11.77 -19.33
CA LYS A 7 -5.86 -11.04 -20.28
C LYS A 7 -4.93 -10.42 -21.31
N THR A 8 -5.11 -10.82 -22.57
CA THR A 8 -4.47 -10.15 -23.71
C THR A 8 -4.95 -8.69 -23.71
N PRO A 9 -4.08 -7.69 -23.49
CA PRO A 9 -4.51 -6.30 -23.50
C PRO A 9 -4.99 -5.94 -24.91
N VAL A 10 -6.15 -5.30 -24.99
CA VAL A 10 -6.66 -4.74 -26.26
C VAL A 10 -5.73 -3.59 -26.64
N GLN A 11 -5.41 -3.46 -27.94
CA GLN A 11 -4.47 -2.45 -28.44
C GLN A 11 -4.95 -1.04 -28.03
N GLY A 12 -4.24 -0.40 -27.08
CA GLY A 12 -4.62 0.89 -26.48
C GLY A 12 -5.01 0.86 -24.99
N GLU A 13 -5.15 -0.32 -24.38
CA GLU A 13 -5.34 -0.44 -22.92
C GLU A 13 -3.99 -0.40 -22.18
N HIS A 14 -3.83 0.58 -21.29
CA HIS A 14 -2.75 0.58 -20.31
C HIS A 14 -3.21 -0.22 -19.08
N VAL A 15 -2.62 -1.40 -18.86
CA VAL A 15 -2.90 -2.23 -17.69
C VAL A 15 -1.98 -1.81 -16.55
N ILE A 16 -2.54 -1.28 -15.47
CA ILE A 16 -1.80 -1.03 -14.22
C ILE A 16 -1.87 -2.31 -13.39
N TYR A 17 -0.72 -2.97 -13.20
CA TYR A 17 -0.62 -4.14 -12.34
C TYR A 17 -0.34 -3.70 -10.90
N PHE A 18 -1.30 -3.97 -10.01
CA PHE A 18 -1.13 -3.81 -8.57
C PHE A 18 -0.31 -5.00 -8.04
N LEU A 19 1.00 -4.78 -7.79
CA LEU A 19 1.95 -5.82 -7.38
C LEU A 19 1.91 -6.13 -5.87
N TYR A 20 1.36 -5.23 -5.06
CA TYR A 20 1.11 -5.51 -3.65
C TYR A 20 -0.08 -6.45 -3.51
N HIS A 21 0.25 -7.70 -3.21
CA HIS A 21 -0.70 -8.68 -2.75
C HIS A 21 -1.32 -8.15 -1.44
N ASN A 22 -2.64 -8.11 -1.38
CA ASN A 22 -3.31 -7.92 -0.10
C ASN A 22 -3.09 -9.22 0.67
N GLU A 23 -2.05 -9.27 1.50
CA GLU A 23 -1.88 -10.37 2.43
C GLU A 23 -3.18 -10.44 3.25
N GLU A 24 -3.76 -11.64 3.34
CA GLU A 24 -4.88 -11.97 4.25
C GLU A 24 -4.39 -11.91 5.71
N ALA A 25 -3.75 -10.80 6.09
CA ALA A 25 -3.41 -10.47 7.45
C ALA A 25 -4.68 -9.93 8.13
N PRO A 26 -4.91 -10.27 9.41
CA PRO A 26 -5.88 -9.57 10.22
C PRO A 26 -5.40 -8.16 10.53
N MET A 27 -6.34 -7.22 10.71
CA MET A 27 -6.02 -5.89 11.22
C MET A 27 -5.38 -6.02 12.61
N PRO A 28 -4.30 -5.29 12.92
CA PRO A 28 -3.73 -5.28 14.26
C PRO A 28 -4.75 -4.72 15.27
N VAL A 29 -4.96 -5.45 16.37
CA VAL A 29 -5.90 -5.07 17.44
C VAL A 29 -5.36 -3.89 18.27
N GLN A 30 -4.05 -3.80 18.38
CA GLN A 30 -3.32 -2.71 19.03
C GLN A 30 -2.12 -2.37 18.17
N TRP A 31 -1.79 -1.09 18.08
CA TRP A 31 -0.66 -0.57 17.31
C TRP A 31 -0.13 0.70 17.99
N THR A 32 1.17 0.93 17.87
CA THR A 32 1.85 2.11 18.46
C THR A 32 2.45 3.02 17.41
N ASP A 33 2.80 2.47 16.25
CA ASP A 33 3.18 3.20 15.05
C ASP A 33 2.04 3.13 14.02
N PRO A 34 1.52 4.26 13.52
CA PRO A 34 0.53 4.28 12.43
C PRO A 34 0.92 3.44 11.21
N LEU A 35 2.22 3.28 10.92
CA LEU A 35 2.70 2.47 9.79
C LEU A 35 2.34 0.98 9.93
N GLU A 36 2.08 0.48 11.14
CA GLU A 36 1.62 -0.90 11.36
C GLU A 36 0.29 -1.18 10.63
N LEU A 37 -0.54 -0.15 10.39
CA LEU A 37 -1.79 -0.25 9.62
C LEU A 37 -1.56 -0.47 8.12
N LEU A 38 -0.33 -0.34 7.64
CA LEU A 38 0.02 -0.66 6.26
C LEU A 38 0.46 -2.14 6.10
N GLY A 39 0.67 -2.86 7.21
CA GLY A 39 1.28 -4.19 7.20
C GLY A 39 2.73 -4.13 6.71
N ASP A 40 3.20 -5.18 6.03
CA ASP A 40 4.57 -5.17 5.48
C ASP A 40 4.74 -4.10 4.39
N ILE A 41 5.66 -3.17 4.63
CA ILE A 41 6.08 -2.07 3.75
C ILE A 41 7.55 -2.15 3.33
N SER A 42 8.24 -3.25 3.66
CA SER A 42 9.68 -3.43 3.35
C SER A 42 10.01 -3.26 1.86
N ARG A 43 9.07 -3.59 0.97
CA ARG A 43 9.23 -3.47 -0.48
C ARG A 43 8.99 -2.07 -1.03
N LEU A 44 8.66 -1.09 -0.19
CA LEU A 44 8.52 0.30 -0.61
C LEU A 44 9.87 1.02 -0.69
N ASP A 45 10.95 0.42 -0.16
CA ASP A 45 12.32 0.96 -0.18
C ASP A 45 12.40 2.45 0.22
N LEU A 46 11.64 2.83 1.26
CA LEU A 46 11.55 4.21 1.74
C LEU A 46 12.75 4.57 2.62
N ASP A 47 13.28 5.77 2.43
CA ASP A 47 14.25 6.35 3.36
C ASP A 47 13.59 6.85 4.66
N ALA A 48 14.41 7.27 5.63
CA ALA A 48 13.90 7.71 6.94
C ALA A 48 12.98 8.94 6.85
N SER A 49 13.27 9.88 5.95
CA SER A 49 12.44 11.08 5.75
C SER A 49 11.08 10.72 5.17
N GLN A 50 11.07 9.84 4.17
CA GLN A 50 9.85 9.34 3.54
C GLN A 50 8.99 8.52 4.52
N MET A 51 9.63 7.74 5.38
CA MET A 51 8.96 6.99 6.45
C MET A 51 8.29 7.93 7.46
N ASP A 52 8.94 9.03 7.83
CA ASP A 52 8.38 10.03 8.76
C ASP A 52 7.22 10.80 8.14
N GLU A 53 7.32 11.19 6.86
CA GLU A 53 6.23 11.80 6.11
C GLU A 53 5.02 10.85 5.99
N LEU A 54 5.27 9.58 5.62
CA LEU A 54 4.22 8.58 5.53
C LEU A 54 3.54 8.37 6.88
N ARG A 55 4.30 8.35 7.99
CA ARG A 55 3.73 8.21 9.33
C ARG A 55 2.80 9.38 9.67
N ALA A 56 3.18 10.60 9.32
CA ALA A 56 2.34 11.78 9.54
C ALA A 56 1.05 11.73 8.72
N ILE A 57 1.13 11.31 7.45
CA ILE A 57 -0.03 11.13 6.57
C ILE A 57 -0.99 10.09 7.15
N ILE A 58 -0.48 8.92 7.54
CA ILE A 58 -1.33 7.85 8.08
C ILE A 58 -1.94 8.25 9.42
N ALA A 59 -1.20 8.94 10.31
CA ALA A 59 -1.75 9.44 11.56
C ALA A 59 -2.94 10.39 11.32
N GLU A 60 -2.83 11.26 10.31
CA GLU A 60 -3.90 12.18 9.92
C GLU A 60 -5.11 11.43 9.33
N GLU A 61 -4.89 10.46 8.43
CA GLU A 61 -5.97 9.64 7.87
C GLU A 61 -6.70 8.84 8.97
N VAL A 62 -5.98 8.27 9.92
CA VAL A 62 -6.60 7.57 11.06
C VAL A 62 -7.49 8.52 11.87
N ARG A 63 -7.04 9.76 12.08
CA ARG A 63 -7.81 10.78 12.80
C ARG A 63 -9.07 11.21 12.04
N ALA A 64 -9.00 11.28 10.71
CA ALA A 64 -10.09 11.73 9.86
C ALA A 64 -11.12 10.63 9.56
N GLU A 65 -10.66 9.40 9.27
CA GLU A 65 -11.46 8.33 8.66
C GLU A 65 -11.48 7.03 9.47
N GLY A 66 -10.63 6.93 10.50
CA GLY A 66 -10.51 5.75 11.36
C GLY A 66 -9.52 4.71 10.84
N ALA A 67 -8.95 3.95 11.77
CA ALA A 67 -7.92 2.95 11.48
C ALA A 67 -8.40 1.81 10.56
N GLU A 68 -9.68 1.43 10.63
CA GLU A 68 -10.26 0.40 9.77
C GLU A 68 -10.27 0.81 8.29
N THR A 69 -10.58 2.07 8.00
CA THR A 69 -10.57 2.63 6.63
C THR A 69 -9.15 2.63 6.05
N VAL A 70 -8.17 3.04 6.87
CA VAL A 70 -6.75 2.98 6.52
C VAL A 70 -6.32 1.54 6.23
N TRP A 71 -6.65 0.61 7.13
CA TRP A 71 -6.34 -0.81 6.99
C TRP A 71 -6.92 -1.40 5.70
N ASN A 72 -8.20 -1.15 5.41
CA ASN A 72 -8.88 -1.72 4.25
C ASN A 72 -8.33 -1.22 2.91
N GLY A 73 -7.82 0.01 2.85
CA GLY A 73 -7.19 0.55 1.64
C GLY A 73 -5.66 0.35 1.55
N ARG A 74 -5.02 -0.32 2.51
CA ARG A 74 -3.54 -0.41 2.61
C ARG A 74 -2.88 -0.95 1.34
N ALA A 75 -3.46 -1.98 0.73
CA ALA A 75 -2.88 -2.59 -0.48
C ALA A 75 -2.84 -1.59 -1.64
N PHE A 76 -3.90 -0.80 -1.81
CA PHE A 76 -3.96 0.25 -2.81
C PHE A 76 -2.90 1.33 -2.55
N ARG A 77 -2.78 1.82 -1.31
CA ARG A 77 -1.76 2.81 -0.93
C ARG A 77 -0.34 2.32 -1.22
N LYS A 78 -0.01 1.10 -0.79
CA LYS A 78 1.32 0.50 -1.04
C LYS A 78 1.64 0.41 -2.53
N ASN A 79 0.63 0.12 -3.35
CA ASN A 79 0.80 0.11 -4.80
C ASN A 79 1.04 1.52 -5.38
N ILE A 80 0.35 2.55 -4.89
CA ILE A 80 0.61 3.94 -5.30
C ILE A 80 2.04 4.30 -4.95
N ILE A 81 2.45 4.13 -3.69
CA ILE A 81 3.79 4.50 -3.22
C ILE A 81 4.87 3.76 -4.03
N HIS A 82 4.72 2.45 -4.22
CA HIS A 82 5.63 1.65 -5.03
C HIS A 82 5.66 2.08 -6.51
N SER A 83 4.51 2.42 -7.10
CA SER A 83 4.44 2.83 -8.51
C SER A 83 5.03 4.21 -8.75
N PHE A 84 4.76 5.18 -7.87
CA PHE A 84 5.27 6.54 -8.00
C PHE A 84 6.72 6.68 -7.54
N GLY A 85 7.20 5.81 -6.64
CA GLY A 85 8.62 5.75 -6.25
C GLY A 85 9.57 5.22 -7.32
N HIS A 86 9.05 4.67 -8.42
CA HIS A 86 9.84 4.05 -9.50
C HIS A 86 9.57 4.65 -10.90
N VAL A 87 8.89 5.80 -11.00
CA VAL A 87 8.83 6.52 -12.28
C VAL A 87 10.13 7.32 -12.46
N MET A 88 11.20 6.61 -12.85
CA MET A 88 12.42 7.17 -13.43
C MET A 88 12.85 6.35 -14.64
#